data_AF-A0A6J6LI00-F1
#
_entry.id   AF-A0A6J6LI00-F1
#
_cell.length_a   1.000
_cell.length_b   1.000
_cell.length_c   1.000
_cell.angle_alpha   90.00
_cell.angle_beta   90.00
_cell.angle_gamma   90.00
#
_symmetry.space_group_name_H-M   'P 1'
#
loop_
_entity.id
_entity.type
_entity.pdbx_description
1 polymer ?
#
loop_
_entity_poly.entity_id
_entity_poly.type
_entity_poly.pdbx_seq_one_letter_code
_entity_poly.pdbx_strand_id
1 'polypeptide(L)' 'MVPALDIDIEFPLDDSTQERFLNGLDDIGITLQHVDAITAFEATRPAWMPATNR' A
#
# COMPACT_ATOMS: atom_id res chain seq x y z
N MET A 1 -22.68 22.74 9.21
CA MET A 1 -21.28 23.05 9.54
C MET A 1 -21.16 22.94 11.06
N VAL A 2 -20.34 22.04 11.57
CA VAL A 2 -20.08 21.92 13.02
C VAL A 2 -18.86 22.81 13.33
N PRO A 3 -18.92 23.69 14.35
CA PRO A 3 -17.77 24.54 14.70
C PRO A 3 -16.63 23.71 15.28
N ALA A 4 -15.39 24.04 14.91
CA ALA A 4 -14.19 23.45 15.51
C ALA A 4 -14.08 23.90 16.98
N LEU A 5 -13.59 23.02 17.85
CA LEU A 5 -13.50 23.25 19.29
C LEU A 5 -12.15 23.83 19.74
N ASP A 6 -11.21 24.07 18.82
CA ASP A 6 -9.87 24.63 19.11
C ASP A 6 -9.11 23.85 20.20
N ILE A 7 -9.02 22.52 20.01
CA ILE A 7 -8.38 21.59 20.94
C ILE A 7 -7.19 20.93 20.25
N ASP A 8 -6.02 20.98 20.90
CA ASP A 8 -4.83 20.23 20.53
C ASP A 8 -4.65 19.03 21.47
N ILE A 9 -4.60 17.83 20.90
CA ILE A 9 -4.34 16.57 21.61
C ILE A 9 -3.37 15.71 20.81
N GLU A 10 -2.61 14.86 21.52
CA GLU A 10 -1.78 13.86 20.87
C GLU A 10 -2.66 12.83 20.14
N PHE A 11 -2.24 12.48 18.93
CA PHE A 11 -2.88 11.47 18.11
C PHE A 11 -1.80 10.49 17.62
N PRO A 12 -1.34 9.58 18.50
CA PRO A 12 -0.28 8.64 18.13
C PRO A 12 -0.80 7.66 17.09
N LEU A 13 0.01 7.44 16.06
CA LEU A 13 -0.20 6.41 15.04
C LEU A 13 0.97 5.43 15.11
N ASP A 14 0.71 4.16 14.82
CA ASP A 14 1.81 3.24 14.54
C ASP A 14 2.51 3.64 13.24
N ASP A 15 3.79 3.31 13.12
CA ASP A 15 4.64 3.72 11.99
C ASP A 15 4.01 3.37 10.63
N SER A 16 3.37 2.21 10.53
CA SER A 16 2.79 1.73 9.28
C SER A 16 1.54 2.51 8.87
N THR A 17 0.68 2.87 9.83
CA THR A 17 -0.49 3.71 9.57
C THR A 17 -0.08 5.13 9.18
N GLN A 18 0.93 5.69 9.86
CA GLN A 18 1.44 7.02 9.53
C GLN A 18 2.03 7.06 8.12
N GLU A 19 2.86 6.09 7.75
CA GLU A 19 3.47 6.01 6.43
C GLU A 19 2.40 5.93 5.31
N ARG A 20 1.37 5.11 5.52
CA ARG A 20 0.25 4.97 4.57
C ARG A 20 -0.48 6.30 4.35
N PHE A 21 -0.81 7.01 5.42
CA PHE A 21 -1.51 8.29 5.31
C PHE A 21 -0.64 9.40 4.71
N LEU A 22 0.65 9.49 5.08
CA LEU A 22 1.54 10.52 4.56
C LEU A 22 1.85 10.34 3.07
N ASN A 23 2.02 9.10 2.63
CA ASN A 23 2.39 8.79 1.24
C ASN A 23 1.20 8.42 0.34
N GLY A 24 -0.02 8.41 0.88
CA GLY A 24 -1.22 7.95 0.17
C GLY A 24 -1.12 6.48 -0.28
N LEU A 25 -0.42 5.64 0.48
CA LEU A 25 -0.27 4.22 0.16
C LEU A 25 -1.57 3.49 0.48
N ASP A 26 -2.11 2.87 -0.55
CA ASP A 26 -3.09 1.80 -0.44
C ASP A 26 -2.40 0.44 -0.68
N ASP A 27 -3.09 -0.67 -0.47
CA ASP A 27 -2.53 -2.02 -0.67
C ASP A 27 -1.94 -2.20 -2.08
N ILE A 28 -2.51 -1.51 -3.09
CA ILE A 28 -1.95 -1.46 -4.45
C ILE A 28 -0.68 -0.61 -4.54
N GLY A 29 -0.58 0.50 -3.80
CA GLY A 29 0.61 1.34 -3.72
C GLY A 29 1.79 0.58 -3.09
N ILE A 30 1.53 -0.20 -2.05
CA ILE A 30 2.51 -1.10 -1.44
C ILE A 30 2.94 -2.19 -2.44
N THR A 31 1.98 -2.78 -3.16
CA THR A 31 2.29 -3.78 -4.19
C THR A 31 3.16 -3.21 -5.32
N LEU A 32 2.91 -1.97 -5.73
CA LEU A 32 3.65 -1.30 -6.80
C LEU A 32 5.12 -1.00 -6.44
N GLN A 33 5.47 -0.91 -5.15
CA GLN A 33 6.87 -0.81 -4.73
C GLN A 33 7.72 -2.02 -5.16
N HIS A 34 7.08 -3.15 -5.45
CA HIS A 34 7.74 -4.40 -5.85
C HIS A 34 7.58 -4.72 -7.34
N VAL A 35 7.20 -3.74 -8.17
CA VAL A 35 6.90 -3.95 -9.60
C VAL A 35 8.03 -4.62 -10.37
N ASP A 36 9.29 -4.26 -10.09
CA ASP A 36 10.45 -4.85 -10.77
C ASP A 36 10.66 -6.33 -10.39
N ALA A 37 10.48 -6.65 -9.10
CA ALA A 37 10.57 -8.02 -8.60
C ALA A 37 9.43 -8.90 -9.15
N ILE A 38 8.21 -8.36 -9.19
CA ILE A 38 7.06 -9.01 -9.82
C ILE A 38 7.36 -9.26 -11.31
N THR A 39 7.84 -8.24 -12.03
CA THR A 39 8.16 -8.36 -13.46
C THR A 39 9.21 -9.43 -13.73
N ALA A 40 10.29 -9.47 -12.95
CA ALA A 40 11.35 -10.48 -13.07
C ALA A 40 10.83 -11.91 -12.80
N PHE A 41 9.98 -12.06 -11.79
CA PHE A 41 9.34 -13.34 -11.47
C PHE A 41 8.43 -13.80 -12.62
N GLU A 42 7.54 -12.92 -13.10
CA GLU A 42 6.60 -13.26 -14.18
C GLU A 42 7.32 -13.65 -15.48
N ALA A 43 8.47 -13.05 -15.79
CA ALA A 43 9.28 -13.41 -16.95
C ALA A 43 9.83 -14.86 -16.92
N THR A 44 9.93 -15.45 -15.72
CA THR A 44 10.47 -16.80 -15.51
C THR A 44 9.45 -17.77 -14.91
N ARG A 45 8.18 -17.37 -14.82
CA ARG A 45 7.11 -18.13 -14.17
C ARG A 45 6.99 -19.53 -14.79
N PRO A 46 7.14 -20.61 -14.00
CA PRO A 46 6.97 -21.97 -14.49
C PRO A 46 5.57 -22.24 -15.03
N ALA A 47 5.48 -22.95 -16.16
CA ALA A 47 4.21 -23.22 -16.86
C ALA A 47 3.17 -24.04 -16.06
N TRP A 48 3.60 -24.75 -15.02
CA TRP A 48 2.71 -25.54 -14.16
C TRP A 48 2.00 -24.69 -13.08
N MET A 49 2.44 -23.44 -12.86
CA MET A 49 1.81 -22.57 -11.87
C MET A 49 0.45 -22.07 -12.35
N PRO A 50 -0.55 -21.96 -11.46
CA PRO A 50 -1.84 -21.36 -11.80
C PRO A 50 -1.65 -19.93 -12.33
N ALA A 51 -2.21 -19.66 -13.50
CA ALA A 51 -2.27 -18.33 -14.09
C ALA A 51 -3.73 -17.93 -14.31
N THR A 52 -4.07 -16.69 -13.97
CA THR A 52 -5.39 -16.14 -14.24
C THR A 52 -5.43 -15.65 -15.69
N ASN A 53 -5.85 -16.52 -16.62
CA ASN A 53 -6.24 -16.06 -17.95
C ASN A 53 -7.58 -15.30 -17.82
N ARG A 54 -7.61 -14.04 -18.28
CA ARG A 54 -8.84 -13.26 -18.42
C ARG A 54 -9.50 -13.54 -19.77
#